data_AF-A0A3C0S5U7-F1
#
_entry.id   AF-A0A3C0S5U7-F1
#
_cell.length_a   1.000
_cell.length_b   1.000
_cell.length_c   1.000
_cell.angle_alpha   90.00
_cell.angle_beta   90.00
_cell.angle_gamma   90.00
#
_symmetry.space_group_name_H-M   'P 1'
#
loop_
_entity.id
_entity.type
_entity.pdbx_description
1 polymer ?
#
loop_
_entity_poly.entity_id
_entity_poly.type
_entity_poly.pdbx_seq_one_letter_code
_entity_poly.pdbx_strand_id
1 'polypeptide(L)'
;EAETLIPVYPEDENAHDEYIKLVGRIGKTLSAYPAQLNTARSILLMNWMSGKPLSYIIRAAYNAYQRNEKYAYIKNIHVVIREVMDNVETFARFRFAKDSSCYVDILRFFLNECARQDLLEYIPQLNLWLEFGVSQKTHLSLLSLGLTRNTVVELSNYITNTNMTKDEALQWIIDQDMTQFELSPIILEDIRSKTTKVIE
;
A
#
# COMPACT_ATOMS: atom_id res chain seq x y z
N GLU A 1 12.34 -19.99 -12.19
CA GLU A 1 12.80 -19.71 -10.81
C GLU A 1 12.93 -18.22 -10.53
N ALA A 2 13.54 -17.43 -11.44
CA ALA A 2 13.69 -15.98 -11.30
C ALA A 2 12.36 -15.22 -11.19
N GLU A 3 11.29 -15.73 -11.79
CA GLU A 3 9.93 -15.17 -11.71
C GLU A 3 9.45 -15.06 -10.26
N THR A 4 9.80 -16.05 -9.42
CA THR A 4 9.40 -16.11 -8.00
C THR A 4 10.12 -15.08 -7.12
N LEU A 5 11.07 -14.35 -7.69
CA LEU A 5 11.77 -13.25 -7.01
C LEU A 5 11.05 -11.92 -7.21
N ILE A 6 10.14 -11.82 -8.18
CA ILE A 6 9.39 -10.60 -8.46
C ILE A 6 8.26 -10.46 -7.43
N PRO A 7 8.20 -9.32 -6.71
CA PRO A 7 7.08 -9.07 -5.79
C PRO A 7 5.75 -9.07 -6.55
N VAL A 8 4.74 -9.71 -5.95
CA VAL A 8 3.40 -9.82 -6.51
C VAL A 8 2.51 -8.65 -6.08
N TYR A 9 1.34 -8.49 -6.72
CA TYR A 9 0.38 -7.49 -6.27
C TYR A 9 -0.20 -7.90 -4.91
N PRO A 10 -0.47 -6.94 -4.00
CA PRO A 10 -1.02 -7.27 -2.68
C PRO A 10 -2.44 -7.86 -2.76
N GLU A 11 -3.12 -7.70 -3.89
CA GLU A 11 -4.42 -8.30 -4.19
C GLU A 11 -4.35 -9.75 -4.71
N ASP A 12 -3.17 -10.25 -5.07
CA ASP A 12 -3.02 -11.60 -5.64
C ASP A 12 -3.32 -12.70 -4.59
N GLU A 13 -3.86 -13.84 -5.03
CA GLU A 13 -4.28 -14.92 -4.13
C GLU A 13 -3.13 -15.46 -3.25
N ASN A 14 -1.91 -15.51 -3.80
CA ASN A 14 -0.70 -15.98 -3.11
C ASN A 14 0.08 -14.85 -2.41
N ALA A 15 -0.43 -13.61 -2.41
CA ALA A 15 0.32 -12.44 -1.95
C ALA A 15 0.83 -12.60 -0.51
N HIS A 16 0.03 -13.19 0.39
CA HIS A 16 0.43 -13.38 1.78
C HIS A 16 1.74 -14.16 1.92
N ASP A 17 1.85 -15.29 1.24
CA ASP A 17 3.04 -16.14 1.33
C ASP A 17 4.23 -15.51 0.62
N GLU A 18 4.01 -14.82 -0.49
CA GLU A 18 5.07 -14.10 -1.22
C GLU A 18 5.61 -12.91 -0.43
N TYR A 19 4.76 -12.13 0.24
CA TYR A 19 5.21 -11.04 1.11
C TYR A 19 5.97 -11.56 2.33
N ILE A 20 5.58 -12.71 2.91
CA ILE A 20 6.37 -13.36 3.98
C ILE A 20 7.77 -13.71 3.50
N LYS A 21 7.88 -14.31 2.30
CA LYS A 21 9.17 -14.64 1.69
C LYS A 21 9.98 -13.38 1.40
N LEU A 22 9.36 -12.33 0.86
CA LEU A 22 10.02 -11.07 0.52
C LEU A 22 10.58 -10.37 1.77
N VAL A 23 9.74 -10.19 2.81
CA VAL A 23 10.15 -9.61 4.09
C VAL A 23 11.26 -10.44 4.73
N GLY A 24 11.14 -11.77 4.71
CA GLY A 24 12.15 -12.67 5.22
C GLY A 24 13.48 -12.61 4.46
N ARG A 25 13.42 -12.53 3.12
CA ARG A 25 14.60 -12.42 2.24
C ARG A 25 15.34 -11.12 2.51
N ILE A 26 14.66 -9.97 2.41
CA ILE A 26 15.22 -8.64 2.71
C ILE A 26 15.75 -8.60 4.15
N GLY A 27 14.97 -9.14 5.08
CA GLY A 27 15.34 -9.22 6.48
C GLY A 27 16.61 -10.02 6.74
N LYS A 28 16.81 -11.14 6.03
CA LYS A 28 17.99 -11.99 6.18
C LYS A 28 19.23 -11.41 5.50
N THR A 29 19.06 -10.73 4.36
CA THR A 29 20.20 -10.35 3.50
C THR A 29 20.60 -8.88 3.59
N LEU A 30 19.65 -7.96 3.81
CA LEU A 30 19.90 -6.51 3.73
C LEU A 30 19.88 -5.82 5.09
N SER A 31 18.90 -6.14 5.95
CA SER A 31 18.56 -5.24 7.07
C SER A 31 18.26 -5.93 8.41
N ALA A 32 18.64 -7.20 8.57
CA ALA A 32 18.54 -7.98 9.82
C ALA A 32 17.16 -7.87 10.51
N TYR A 33 16.07 -8.15 9.79
CA TYR A 33 14.73 -8.12 10.40
C TYR A 33 14.53 -9.32 11.33
N PRO A 34 13.82 -9.15 12.46
CA PRO A 34 13.45 -10.28 13.31
C PRO A 34 12.45 -11.18 12.58
N ALA A 35 12.86 -12.43 12.34
CA ALA A 35 12.09 -13.40 11.56
C ALA A 35 10.68 -13.67 12.15
N GLN A 36 10.52 -13.55 13.47
CA GLN A 36 9.23 -13.74 14.14
C GLN A 36 8.19 -12.70 13.72
N LEU A 37 8.61 -11.56 13.16
CA LEU A 37 7.71 -10.49 12.71
C LEU A 37 7.38 -10.57 11.23
N ASN A 38 7.91 -11.54 10.47
CA ASN A 38 7.72 -11.59 9.01
C ASN A 38 6.23 -11.64 8.64
N THR A 39 5.44 -12.50 9.29
CA THR A 39 3.99 -12.62 9.05
C THR A 39 3.26 -11.32 9.37
N ALA A 40 3.47 -10.77 10.57
CA ALA A 40 2.79 -9.54 10.99
C ALA A 40 3.14 -8.34 10.08
N ARG A 41 4.41 -8.22 9.68
CA ARG A 41 4.87 -7.19 8.74
C ARG A 41 4.30 -7.38 7.35
N SER A 42 4.21 -8.62 6.87
CA SER A 42 3.61 -8.91 5.55
C SER A 42 2.15 -8.50 5.50
N ILE A 43 1.37 -8.82 6.54
CA ILE A 43 -0.03 -8.40 6.67
C ILE A 43 -0.15 -6.88 6.72
N LEU A 44 0.73 -6.19 7.45
CA LEU A 44 0.74 -4.72 7.49
C LEU A 44 0.99 -4.14 6.10
N LEU A 45 2.03 -4.60 5.41
CA LEU A 45 2.41 -4.11 4.08
C LEU A 45 1.30 -4.34 3.06
N MET A 46 0.71 -5.53 3.02
CA MET A 46 -0.40 -5.86 2.13
C MET A 46 -1.61 -4.97 2.39
N ASN A 47 -2.08 -4.88 3.64
CA ASN A 47 -3.23 -4.03 3.96
C ASN A 47 -2.96 -2.56 3.64
N TRP A 48 -1.74 -2.08 3.91
CA TRP A 48 -1.34 -0.73 3.57
C TRP A 48 -1.39 -0.49 2.06
N MET A 49 -0.70 -1.32 1.27
CA MET A 49 -0.63 -1.17 -0.19
C MET A 49 -1.94 -1.48 -0.91
N SER A 50 -2.85 -2.27 -0.34
CA SER A 50 -4.19 -2.48 -0.90
C SER A 50 -5.16 -1.34 -0.60
N GLY A 51 -4.67 -0.17 -0.16
CA GLY A 51 -5.53 0.98 0.09
C GLY A 51 -6.44 0.83 1.30
N LYS A 52 -6.22 -0.15 2.20
CA LYS A 52 -7.10 -0.28 3.37
C LYS A 52 -7.03 1.00 4.23
N PRO A 53 -8.16 1.49 4.75
CA PRO A 53 -8.15 2.60 5.71
C PRO A 53 -7.32 2.25 6.94
N LEU A 54 -6.64 3.22 7.53
CA LEU A 54 -5.86 3.00 8.75
C LEU A 54 -6.73 2.43 9.88
N SER A 55 -7.99 2.87 9.98
CA SER A 55 -8.97 2.34 10.94
C SER A 55 -9.22 0.84 10.79
N TYR A 56 -9.18 0.32 9.54
CA TYR A 56 -9.25 -1.11 9.26
C TYR A 56 -8.00 -1.83 9.78
N ILE A 57 -6.80 -1.32 9.47
CA ILE A 57 -5.52 -1.92 9.89
C ILE A 57 -5.42 -1.96 11.41
N ILE A 58 -5.77 -0.86 12.09
CA ILE A 58 -5.82 -0.76 13.56
C ILE A 58 -6.76 -1.82 14.14
N ARG A 59 -7.98 -1.93 13.60
CA ARG A 59 -8.97 -2.90 14.08
C ARG A 59 -8.52 -4.34 13.85
N ALA A 60 -7.94 -4.65 12.70
CA ALA A 60 -7.41 -5.98 12.39
C ALA A 60 -6.29 -6.35 13.37
N ALA A 61 -5.33 -5.44 13.60
CA ALA A 61 -4.24 -5.64 14.55
C ALA A 61 -4.76 -5.80 15.99
N TYR A 62 -5.72 -4.97 16.41
CA TYR A 62 -6.33 -5.07 17.73
C TYR A 62 -7.01 -6.42 17.93
N ASN A 63 -7.85 -6.85 16.98
CA ASN A 63 -8.51 -8.15 17.04
C ASN A 63 -7.51 -9.31 17.10
N ALA A 64 -6.40 -9.23 16.36
CA ALA A 64 -5.34 -10.24 16.41
C ALA A 64 -4.69 -10.31 17.80
N TYR A 65 -4.41 -9.17 18.43
CA TYR A 65 -3.87 -9.13 19.78
C TYR A 65 -4.85 -9.65 20.84
N GLN A 66 -6.15 -9.35 20.70
CA GLN A 66 -7.17 -9.80 21.64
C GLN A 66 -7.41 -11.32 21.59
N ARG A 67 -7.07 -11.99 20.49
CA ARG A 67 -7.14 -13.47 20.38
C ARG A 67 -6.04 -14.20 21.14
N ASN A 68 -5.03 -13.48 21.62
CA ASN A 68 -3.90 -14.07 22.34
C ASN A 68 -3.87 -13.52 23.77
N GLU A 69 -4.13 -14.38 24.75
CA GLU A 69 -4.21 -14.00 26.18
C GLU A 69 -2.96 -13.27 26.67
N LYS A 70 -1.77 -13.63 26.16
CA LYS A 70 -0.49 -12.97 26.48
C LYS A 70 -0.50 -11.49 26.10
N TYR A 71 -1.22 -11.11 25.04
CA TYR A 71 -1.24 -9.75 24.52
C TYR A 71 -2.50 -9.00 24.90
N ALA A 72 -3.63 -9.68 25.12
CA ALA A 72 -4.93 -9.05 25.35
C ALA A 72 -4.92 -8.01 26.49
N TYR A 73 -4.24 -8.30 27.60
CA TYR A 73 -4.16 -7.40 28.75
C TYR A 73 -3.23 -6.20 28.56
N ILE A 74 -2.22 -6.31 27.68
CA ILE A 74 -1.23 -5.24 27.42
C ILE A 74 -1.70 -4.35 26.27
N LYS A 75 -2.26 -4.97 25.22
CA LYS A 75 -2.56 -4.34 23.93
C LYS A 75 -3.98 -3.78 23.91
N ASN A 76 -4.22 -2.76 24.74
CA ASN A 76 -5.43 -1.96 24.63
C ASN A 76 -5.46 -1.14 23.32
N ILE A 77 -6.63 -0.63 22.96
CA ILE A 77 -6.83 0.06 21.67
C ILE A 77 -5.89 1.26 21.48
N HIS A 78 -5.61 2.05 22.51
CA HIS A 78 -4.71 3.21 22.40
C HIS A 78 -3.27 2.80 22.11
N VAL A 79 -2.80 1.70 22.70
CA VAL A 79 -1.48 1.13 22.41
C VAL A 79 -1.41 0.67 20.96
N VAL A 80 -2.43 -0.07 20.51
CA VAL A 80 -2.46 -0.60 19.13
C VAL A 80 -2.55 0.53 18.09
N ILE A 81 -3.32 1.59 18.35
CA ILE A 81 -3.37 2.77 17.47
C ILE A 81 -1.97 3.35 17.25
N ARG A 82 -1.24 3.63 18.33
CA ARG A 82 0.11 4.22 18.26
C ARG A 82 1.08 3.29 17.55
N GLU A 83 1.02 2.01 17.87
CA GLU A 83 1.90 1.01 17.26
C GLU A 83 1.65 0.84 15.77
N VAL A 84 0.40 0.77 15.31
CA VAL A 84 0.09 0.65 13.88
C VAL A 84 0.53 1.90 13.14
N MET A 85 0.25 3.09 13.67
CA MET A 85 0.71 4.36 13.10
C MET A 85 2.23 4.41 12.97
N ASP A 86 2.94 4.07 14.05
CA ASP A 86 4.40 4.04 14.06
C ASP A 86 4.96 3.02 13.07
N ASN A 87 4.37 1.82 12.96
CA ASN A 87 4.82 0.82 12.00
C ASN A 87 4.53 1.24 10.55
N VAL A 88 3.41 1.91 10.26
CA VAL A 88 3.14 2.43 8.91
C VAL A 88 4.23 3.43 8.52
N GLU A 89 4.56 4.37 9.40
CA GLU A 89 5.54 5.40 9.07
C GLU A 89 6.98 4.91 9.09
N THR A 90 7.41 4.28 10.18
CA THR A 90 8.82 3.92 10.37
C THR A 90 9.21 2.63 9.65
N PHE A 91 8.28 1.66 9.56
CA PHE A 91 8.54 0.39 8.90
C PHE A 91 8.08 0.39 7.45
N ALA A 92 6.78 0.57 7.15
CA ALA A 92 6.30 0.42 5.78
C ALA A 92 6.82 1.54 4.85
N ARG A 93 6.56 2.80 5.21
CA ARG A 93 6.88 3.99 4.38
C ARG A 93 8.35 4.39 4.39
N PHE A 94 9.09 4.04 5.44
CA PHE A 94 10.50 4.40 5.56
C PHE A 94 11.43 3.20 5.36
N ARG A 95 11.53 2.31 6.36
CA ARG A 95 12.55 1.25 6.34
C ARG A 95 12.36 0.25 5.21
N PHE A 96 11.15 -0.30 5.08
CA PHE A 96 10.84 -1.31 4.07
C PHE A 96 10.78 -0.72 2.67
N ALA A 97 10.28 0.50 2.49
CA ALA A 97 10.34 1.23 1.22
C ALA A 97 11.78 1.35 0.70
N LYS A 98 12.70 1.80 1.55
CA LYS A 98 14.13 1.89 1.24
C LYS A 98 14.75 0.50 0.95
N ASP A 99 14.53 -0.46 1.85
CA ASP A 99 15.17 -1.77 1.76
C ASP A 99 14.64 -2.60 0.57
N SER A 100 13.35 -2.47 0.25
CA SER A 100 12.75 -3.09 -0.93
C SER A 100 13.18 -2.41 -2.23
N SER A 101 13.47 -1.11 -2.23
CA SER A 101 14.08 -0.43 -3.38
C SER A 101 15.46 -1.00 -3.69
N CYS A 102 16.30 -1.17 -2.66
CA CYS A 102 17.60 -1.84 -2.80
C CYS A 102 17.46 -3.28 -3.31
N TYR A 103 16.49 -4.03 -2.79
CA TYR A 103 16.17 -5.36 -3.31
C TYR A 103 15.79 -5.35 -4.80
N VAL A 104 14.96 -4.40 -5.23
CA VAL A 104 14.55 -4.24 -6.63
C VAL A 104 15.73 -3.89 -7.53
N ASP A 105 16.65 -3.03 -7.08
CA ASP A 105 17.85 -2.69 -7.84
C ASP A 105 18.75 -3.92 -8.05
N ILE A 106 18.94 -4.72 -7.00
CA ILE A 106 19.68 -5.99 -7.08
C ILE A 106 18.97 -6.98 -7.99
N LEU A 107 17.64 -7.08 -7.91
CA LEU A 107 16.83 -7.95 -8.76
C LEU A 107 16.97 -7.56 -10.24
N ARG A 108 16.91 -6.26 -10.57
CA ARG A 108 17.13 -5.75 -11.93
C ARG A 108 18.52 -6.12 -12.43
N PHE A 109 19.55 -5.94 -11.61
CA PHE A 109 20.92 -6.34 -11.97
C PHE A 109 20.99 -7.84 -12.26
N PHE A 110 20.48 -8.68 -11.35
CA PHE A 110 20.45 -10.14 -11.50
C PHE A 110 19.72 -10.61 -12.76
N LEU A 111 18.56 -10.03 -13.07
CA LEU A 111 17.78 -10.38 -14.25
C LEU A 111 18.52 -10.03 -15.57
N ASN A 112 19.28 -8.94 -15.58
CA ASN A 112 20.13 -8.61 -16.72
C ASN A 112 21.26 -9.62 -16.89
N GLU A 113 21.97 -9.98 -15.80
CA GLU A 113 23.06 -10.96 -15.83
C GLU A 113 22.61 -12.35 -16.28
N CYS A 114 21.36 -12.71 -15.97
CA CYS A 114 20.78 -14.00 -16.34
C CYS A 114 20.02 -13.99 -17.69
N ALA A 115 20.15 -12.92 -18.48
CA ALA A 115 19.45 -12.74 -19.76
C ALA A 115 17.91 -12.87 -19.68
N ARG A 116 17.32 -12.45 -18.55
CA ARG A 116 15.88 -12.45 -18.27
C ARG A 116 15.29 -11.05 -18.25
N GLN A 117 15.64 -10.26 -19.26
CA GLN A 117 15.15 -8.89 -19.42
C GLN A 117 13.64 -8.83 -19.70
N ASP A 118 13.08 -9.91 -20.23
CA ASP A 118 11.63 -10.14 -20.38
C ASP A 118 10.87 -9.95 -19.07
N LEU A 119 11.54 -10.16 -17.93
CA LEU A 119 10.92 -10.06 -16.62
C LEU A 119 10.91 -8.64 -16.02
N LEU A 120 11.66 -7.69 -16.59
CA LEU A 120 11.84 -6.36 -16.01
C LEU A 120 10.55 -5.52 -15.99
N GLU A 121 9.65 -5.75 -16.95
CA GLU A 121 8.37 -5.03 -17.04
C GLU A 121 7.37 -5.43 -15.96
N TYR A 122 7.52 -6.64 -15.37
CA TYR A 122 6.66 -7.13 -14.31
C TYR A 122 7.10 -6.69 -12.91
N ILE A 123 8.24 -6.00 -12.78
CA ILE A 123 8.71 -5.51 -11.48
C ILE A 123 7.80 -4.35 -11.03
N PRO A 124 7.09 -4.50 -9.89
CA PRO A 124 6.20 -3.46 -9.42
C PRO A 124 6.95 -2.25 -8.86
N GLN A 125 6.26 -1.11 -8.81
CA GLN A 125 6.75 0.12 -8.22
C GLN A 125 6.57 0.11 -6.69
N LEU A 126 7.16 -0.87 -6.00
CA LEU A 126 6.97 -1.08 -4.55
C LEU A 126 7.19 0.18 -3.72
N ASN A 127 8.25 0.95 -4.02
CA ASN A 127 8.54 2.17 -3.28
C ASN A 127 7.35 3.16 -3.32
N LEU A 128 6.76 3.32 -4.50
CA LEU A 128 5.59 4.18 -4.70
C LEU A 128 4.37 3.63 -3.95
N TRP A 129 4.13 2.32 -4.05
CA TRP A 129 3.01 1.68 -3.37
C TRP A 129 3.11 1.80 -1.84
N LEU A 130 4.31 1.67 -1.31
CA LEU A 130 4.59 1.80 0.12
C LEU A 130 4.52 3.23 0.60
N GLU A 131 4.98 4.20 -0.19
CA GLU A 131 4.90 5.63 0.17
C GLU A 131 3.45 6.09 0.29
N PHE A 132 2.61 5.71 -0.69
CA PHE A 132 1.24 6.17 -0.79
C PHE A 132 0.20 5.23 -0.19
N GLY A 133 0.58 3.98 0.07
CA GLY A 133 -0.31 2.95 0.58
C GLY A 133 -1.43 2.60 -0.39
N VAL A 134 -1.11 2.49 -1.69
CA VAL A 134 -2.01 2.04 -2.75
C VAL A 134 -1.22 1.38 -3.88
N SER A 135 -1.71 0.27 -4.46
CA SER A 135 -1.07 -0.47 -5.55
C SER A 135 -1.71 -0.21 -6.92
N GLN A 136 -3.00 0.13 -6.94
CA GLN A 136 -3.78 0.30 -8.17
C GLN A 136 -3.43 1.61 -8.89
N LYS A 137 -3.34 1.55 -10.22
CA LYS A 137 -3.01 2.70 -11.05
C LYS A 137 -4.04 3.82 -10.92
N THR A 138 -5.34 3.50 -10.86
CA THR A 138 -6.38 4.51 -10.60
C THR A 138 -6.15 5.29 -9.31
N HIS A 139 -5.79 4.60 -8.22
CA HIS A 139 -5.51 5.28 -6.95
C HIS A 139 -4.29 6.20 -7.04
N LEU A 140 -3.21 5.74 -7.69
CA LEU A 140 -2.02 6.56 -7.94
C LEU A 140 -2.34 7.78 -8.81
N SER A 141 -3.18 7.61 -9.84
CA SER A 141 -3.67 8.69 -10.69
C SER A 141 -4.44 9.74 -9.87
N LEU A 142 -5.35 9.32 -9.00
CA LEU A 142 -6.10 10.21 -8.10
C LEU A 142 -5.19 10.96 -7.11
N LEU A 143 -4.20 10.28 -6.52
CA LEU A 143 -3.20 10.91 -5.66
C LEU A 143 -2.35 11.94 -6.43
N SER A 144 -2.04 11.67 -7.69
CA SER A 144 -1.27 12.59 -8.56
C SER A 144 -2.04 13.88 -8.93
N LEU A 145 -3.37 13.91 -8.72
CA LEU A 145 -4.18 15.12 -8.78
C LEU A 145 -4.07 15.95 -7.49
N GLY A 146 -3.36 15.44 -6.48
CA GLY A 146 -3.18 16.09 -5.18
C GLY A 146 -4.27 15.79 -4.17
N LEU A 147 -5.16 14.82 -4.45
CA LEU A 147 -6.13 14.33 -3.48
C LEU A 147 -5.41 13.61 -2.33
N THR A 148 -5.97 13.72 -1.13
CA THR A 148 -5.45 12.97 0.01
C THR A 148 -5.72 11.48 -0.14
N ARG A 149 -4.87 10.62 0.47
CA ARG A 149 -5.12 9.16 0.50
C ARG A 149 -6.50 8.82 1.03
N ASN A 150 -6.97 9.54 2.05
CA ASN A 150 -8.30 9.31 2.62
C ASN A 150 -9.40 9.50 1.57
N THR A 151 -9.35 10.61 0.82
CA THR A 151 -10.27 10.88 -0.30
C THR A 151 -10.17 9.81 -1.38
N VAL A 152 -8.97 9.40 -1.77
CA VAL A 152 -8.77 8.37 -2.80
C VAL A 152 -9.39 7.03 -2.38
N VAL A 153 -9.17 6.60 -1.14
CA VAL A 153 -9.72 5.35 -0.62
C VAL A 153 -11.25 5.42 -0.55
N GLU A 154 -11.84 6.55 -0.18
CA GLU A 154 -13.29 6.71 -0.15
C GLU A 154 -13.92 6.74 -1.55
N LEU A 155 -13.27 7.42 -2.50
CA LEU A 155 -13.71 7.41 -3.91
C LEU A 155 -13.61 6.02 -4.55
N SER A 156 -12.66 5.18 -4.11
CA SER A 156 -12.51 3.82 -4.64
C SER A 156 -13.75 2.94 -4.47
N ASN A 157 -14.61 3.25 -3.48
CA ASN A 157 -15.88 2.55 -3.30
C ASN A 157 -16.86 2.77 -4.47
N TYR A 158 -16.67 3.84 -5.25
CA TYR A 158 -17.51 4.23 -6.37
C TYR A 158 -16.84 4.00 -7.74
N ILE A 159 -15.54 3.69 -7.75
CA ILE A 159 -14.77 3.51 -8.98
C ILE A 159 -14.48 2.02 -9.20
N THR A 160 -14.97 1.48 -10.31
CA THR A 160 -14.73 0.07 -10.68
C THR A 160 -13.47 -0.12 -11.54
N ASN A 161 -13.09 0.89 -12.32
CA ASN A 161 -11.90 0.82 -13.17
C ASN A 161 -10.63 1.08 -12.35
N THR A 162 -9.76 0.08 -12.23
CA THR A 162 -8.52 0.12 -11.44
C THR A 162 -7.29 0.58 -12.23
N ASN A 163 -7.44 0.87 -13.53
CA ASN A 163 -6.36 1.18 -14.47
C ASN A 163 -6.44 2.57 -15.15
N MET A 164 -7.14 3.53 -14.54
CA MET A 164 -7.27 4.89 -15.06
C MET A 164 -5.93 5.62 -15.10
N THR A 165 -5.67 6.33 -16.18
CA THR A 165 -4.67 7.40 -16.29
C THR A 165 -5.09 8.61 -15.45
N LYS A 166 -4.17 9.58 -15.30
CA LYS A 166 -4.45 10.83 -14.59
C LYS A 166 -5.62 11.61 -15.22
N ASP A 167 -5.65 11.70 -16.55
CA ASP A 167 -6.68 12.43 -17.28
C ASP A 167 -8.04 11.73 -17.20
N GLU A 168 -8.06 10.39 -17.31
CA GLU A 168 -9.28 9.59 -17.12
C GLU A 168 -9.81 9.72 -15.68
N ALA A 169 -8.93 9.72 -14.67
CA ALA A 169 -9.33 9.90 -13.28
C ALA A 169 -9.89 11.30 -13.01
N LEU A 170 -9.30 12.34 -13.61
CA LEU A 170 -9.83 13.70 -13.54
C LEU A 170 -11.19 13.82 -14.23
N GLN A 171 -11.30 13.28 -15.44
CA GLN A 171 -12.55 13.30 -16.19
C GLN A 171 -13.65 12.56 -15.44
N TRP A 172 -13.33 11.42 -14.83
CA TRP A 172 -14.27 10.68 -14.00
C TRP A 172 -14.82 11.56 -12.87
N ILE A 173 -13.96 12.29 -12.15
CA ILE A 173 -14.38 13.21 -11.07
C ILE A 173 -15.31 14.30 -11.60
N ILE A 174 -14.98 14.91 -12.75
CA ILE A 174 -15.76 16.00 -13.35
C ILE A 174 -17.15 15.51 -13.77
N ASP A 175 -17.23 14.28 -14.28
CA ASP A 175 -18.48 13.70 -14.78
C ASP A 175 -19.41 13.22 -13.64
N GLN A 176 -18.92 13.10 -12.41
CA GLN A 176 -19.73 12.65 -11.29
C GLN A 176 -20.52 13.80 -10.63
N ASP A 177 -21.79 13.55 -10.35
CA ASP A 177 -22.54 14.33 -9.36
C ASP A 177 -22.16 13.88 -7.94
N MET A 178 -21.14 14.54 -7.38
CA MET A 178 -20.62 14.23 -6.03
C MET A 178 -21.66 14.36 -4.92
N THR A 179 -22.80 15.01 -5.14
CA THR A 179 -23.88 15.11 -4.14
C THR A 179 -24.63 13.79 -3.95
N GLN A 180 -24.52 12.86 -4.89
CA GLN A 180 -25.14 11.54 -4.81
C GLN A 180 -24.30 10.54 -4.00
N PHE A 181 -23.04 10.87 -3.73
CA PHE A 181 -22.17 10.03 -2.92
C PHE A 181 -22.33 10.39 -1.45
N GLU A 182 -22.30 9.39 -0.58
CA GLU A 182 -22.34 9.57 0.88
C GLU A 182 -20.96 9.99 1.42
N LEU A 183 -20.38 11.05 0.85
CA LEU A 183 -19.06 11.56 1.21
C LEU A 183 -19.15 12.58 2.33
N SER A 184 -18.20 12.49 3.27
CA SER A 184 -18.08 13.49 4.32
C SER A 184 -17.68 14.87 3.77
N PRO A 185 -18.05 15.99 4.44
CA PRO A 185 -17.74 17.33 3.97
C PRO A 185 -16.25 17.59 3.72
N ILE A 186 -15.36 16.98 4.52
CA ILE A 186 -13.91 17.15 4.35
C ILE A 186 -13.37 16.52 3.06
N ILE A 187 -13.99 15.42 2.61
CA ILE A 187 -13.64 14.75 1.35
C ILE A 187 -14.11 15.60 0.16
N LEU A 188 -15.35 16.12 0.24
CA LEU A 188 -15.89 17.00 -0.78
C LEU A 188 -15.03 18.27 -0.95
N GLU A 189 -14.56 18.84 0.16
CA GLU A 189 -13.66 20.00 0.14
C GLU A 189 -12.31 19.66 -0.49
N ASP A 190 -11.72 18.50 -0.15
CA ASP A 190 -10.47 18.03 -0.75
C ASP A 190 -10.61 17.93 -2.28
N ILE A 191 -11.70 17.30 -2.77
CA ILE A 191 -11.98 17.18 -4.21
C ILE A 191 -12.11 18.55 -4.88
N ARG A 192 -12.93 19.45 -4.33
CA ARG A 192 -13.19 20.79 -4.90
C ARG A 192 -11.92 21.62 -4.99
N SER A 193 -11.07 21.57 -3.94
CA SER A 193 -9.85 22.37 -3.87
C SER A 193 -8.80 21.98 -4.93
N LYS A 194 -8.83 20.75 -5.43
CA LYS A 194 -7.88 20.23 -6.41
C LYS A 194 -8.40 20.28 -7.84
N THR A 195 -9.69 20.04 -8.04
CA THR A 195 -10.29 20.08 -9.39
C THR A 195 -10.44 21.49 -9.96
N THR A 196 -10.75 22.49 -9.12
CA THR A 196 -10.86 23.89 -9.57
C THR A 196 -9.53 24.44 -10.10
N LYS A 197 -8.40 23.97 -9.56
CA LYS A 197 -7.05 24.41 -9.98
C LYS A 197 -6.53 23.77 -11.27
N VAL A 198 -7.24 22.78 -11.82
CA VAL A 198 -6.82 22.04 -13.02
C VAL A 198 -7.57 22.52 -14.28
N ILE A 199 -8.60 23.37 -14.11
CA ILE A 199 -9.41 23.94 -15.19
C ILE A 199 -8.91 25.36 -15.59
N GLU A 200 -7.90 25.90 -14.91
CA GLU A 200 -7.15 27.11 -15.30
C GLU A 200 -5.80 26.75 -15.95
#